data_AF-A0A453GP30-F1
#
_entry.id   AF-A0A453GP30-F1
#
_cell.length_a   1.000
_cell.length_b   1.000
_cell.length_c   1.000
_cell.angle_alpha   90.00
_cell.angle_beta   90.00
_cell.angle_gamma   90.00
#
_symmetry.space_group_name_H-M   'P 1'
#
loop_
_entity.id
_entity.type
_entity.pdbx_description
1 polymer ?
#
loop_
_entity_poly.entity_id
_entity_poly.type
_entity_poly.pdbx_seq_one_letter_code
_entity_poly.pdbx_strand_id
1 'polypeptide(L)'
;DKHPGEWVRGGGWNNDFWGGEIPTAAWLDDISPDNPVWLSRMDGHMGLANSLAMKIAGIDKNTNDPVGGTIVRTTEREPTGLLVDAAMKLVFNVIPEVSVNDRREALLTASRHALMRGVTTVVDVGSYVPGTSEEQTWQDFSDVYEWAHSMGKMMIRVCLFFPMPTWPRVSDLIHERGRSLSGWIHLGGVKAFLDGSLGSSSAWFYEPYEDVPGDYGLQLLDMDVLLNATLESDKSGLQVHVFHLCTCLIMFTII
;
A
#
# COMPACT_ATOMS: atom_id res chain seq x y z
N ASP A 1 13.79 2.32 21.69
CA ASP A 1 14.26 3.69 21.94
C ASP A 1 14.69 4.34 20.64
N LYS A 2 14.13 5.51 20.34
CA LYS A 2 14.45 6.36 19.20
C LYS A 2 15.00 7.69 19.73
N HIS A 3 15.93 8.32 19.02
CA HIS A 3 16.37 9.67 19.37
C HIS A 3 15.26 10.68 19.05
N PRO A 4 15.15 11.82 19.77
CA PRO A 4 14.18 12.86 19.45
C PRO A 4 14.19 13.27 17.98
N GLY A 5 13.02 13.43 17.38
CA GLY A 5 12.83 13.74 15.97
C GLY A 5 12.92 12.54 15.01
N GLU A 6 13.39 11.37 15.44
CA GLU A 6 13.34 10.16 14.63
C GLU A 6 11.92 9.61 14.51
N TRP A 7 11.58 9.09 13.33
CA TRP A 7 10.27 8.48 13.09
C TRP A 7 10.08 7.17 13.86
N VAL A 8 8.98 7.10 14.60
CA VAL A 8 8.46 5.85 15.18
C VAL A 8 7.44 5.28 14.20
N ARG A 9 7.70 4.08 13.71
CA ARG A 9 6.83 3.36 12.77
C ARG A 9 6.44 2.02 13.37
N GLY A 10 5.21 1.62 13.14
CA GLY A 10 4.67 0.34 13.59
C GLY A 10 3.30 0.12 12.99
N GLY A 11 2.53 -0.78 13.61
CA GLY A 11 1.19 -1.04 13.16
C GLY A 11 0.69 -2.40 13.58
N GLY A 12 -0.31 -2.88 12.85
CA GLY A 12 -1.02 -4.12 13.18
C GLY A 12 -2.06 -3.92 14.29
N TRP A 13 -2.42 -2.67 14.58
CA TRP A 13 -3.51 -2.40 15.51
C TRP A 13 -4.86 -2.70 14.86
N ASN A 14 -5.82 -3.13 15.67
CA ASN A 14 -7.20 -3.32 15.27
C ASN A 14 -8.09 -2.93 16.46
N ASN A 15 -8.90 -1.89 16.27
CA ASN A 15 -9.82 -1.37 17.28
C ASN A 15 -10.90 -2.40 17.67
N ASP A 16 -11.22 -3.37 16.82
CA ASP A 16 -12.17 -4.44 17.14
C ASP A 16 -11.71 -5.26 18.37
N PHE A 17 -10.40 -5.40 18.55
CA PHE A 17 -9.84 -6.08 19.72
C PHE A 17 -9.90 -5.25 21.01
N TRP A 18 -10.26 -3.97 20.91
CA TRP A 18 -10.32 -3.00 22.02
C TRP A 18 -11.76 -2.59 22.35
N GLY A 19 -12.75 -3.29 21.81
CA GLY A 19 -14.17 -2.95 22.00
C GLY A 19 -14.70 -1.91 21.01
N GLY A 20 -13.97 -1.66 19.92
CA GLY A 20 -14.38 -0.80 18.81
C GLY A 20 -13.90 0.65 18.91
N GLU A 21 -13.30 1.06 20.03
CA GLU A 21 -12.82 2.43 20.22
C GLU A 21 -11.72 2.79 19.20
N ILE A 22 -11.95 3.87 18.46
CA ILE A 22 -11.05 4.34 17.41
C ILE A 22 -9.99 5.25 18.04
N PRO A 23 -8.68 5.00 17.80
CA PRO A 23 -7.63 5.81 18.41
C PRO A 23 -7.51 7.19 17.76
N THR A 24 -6.93 8.15 18.48
CA THR A 24 -6.67 9.51 17.99
C THR A 24 -5.22 9.92 18.24
N ALA A 25 -4.76 10.98 17.57
CA ALA A 25 -3.42 11.53 17.71
C ALA A 25 -3.06 11.80 19.17
N ALA A 26 -4.04 12.26 19.97
CA ALA A 26 -3.87 12.54 21.39
C ALA A 26 -3.39 11.33 22.20
N TRP A 27 -3.75 10.11 21.80
CA TRP A 27 -3.29 8.88 22.47
C TRP A 27 -1.78 8.67 22.30
N LEU A 28 -1.21 9.19 21.22
CA LEU A 28 0.21 9.08 20.90
C LEU A 28 1.01 10.30 21.38
N ASP A 29 0.38 11.47 21.42
CA ASP A 29 1.05 12.73 21.79
C ASP A 29 1.62 12.68 23.22
N ASP A 30 0.91 12.07 24.16
CA ASP A 30 1.38 11.90 25.55
C ASP A 30 2.56 10.92 25.67
N ILE A 31 2.62 9.93 24.78
CA ILE A 31 3.63 8.85 24.81
C ILE A 31 4.90 9.25 24.02
N SER A 32 4.72 10.02 22.95
CA SER A 32 5.75 10.33 21.96
C SER A 32 5.71 11.80 21.53
N PRO A 33 5.90 12.75 22.47
CA PRO A 33 5.75 14.19 22.18
C PRO A 33 6.84 14.73 21.24
N ASP A 34 8.05 14.16 21.32
CA ASP A 34 9.23 14.64 20.60
C ASP A 34 9.55 13.85 19.33
N ASN A 35 8.73 12.85 18.99
CA ASN A 35 8.97 11.94 17.88
C ASN A 35 7.71 11.84 17.00
N PRO A 36 7.82 12.04 15.67
CA PRO A 36 6.70 11.80 14.78
C PRO A 36 6.39 10.30 14.72
N VAL A 37 5.10 9.97 14.84
CA VAL A 37 4.63 8.58 14.88
C VAL A 37 3.70 8.30 13.70
N TRP A 38 3.90 7.14 13.08
CA TRP A 38 2.95 6.55 12.13
C TRP A 38 2.68 5.08 12.47
N LEU A 39 1.42 4.75 12.76
CA LEU A 39 0.99 3.37 13.06
C LEU A 39 -0.06 2.90 12.05
N SER A 40 0.29 1.95 11.19
CA SER A 40 -0.66 1.37 10.23
C SER A 40 -1.66 0.43 10.93
N ARG A 41 -2.92 0.51 10.55
CA ARG A 41 -3.94 -0.45 10.95
C ARG A 41 -3.66 -1.83 10.33
N MET A 42 -4.19 -2.87 10.93
CA MET A 42 -4.03 -4.26 10.48
C MET A 42 -4.47 -4.52 9.04
N ASP A 43 -5.49 -3.81 8.54
CA ASP A 43 -5.97 -3.94 7.17
C ASP A 43 -5.06 -3.23 6.14
N GLY A 44 -4.17 -2.33 6.58
CA GLY A 44 -3.29 -1.56 5.72
C GLY A 44 -3.95 -0.38 4.99
N HIS A 45 -5.23 -0.11 5.22
CA HIS A 45 -6.00 0.96 4.55
C HIS A 45 -6.26 2.18 5.44
N MET A 46 -5.78 2.14 6.68
CA MET A 46 -5.81 3.26 7.61
C MET A 46 -4.51 3.34 8.38
N GLY A 47 -4.10 4.53 8.77
CA GLY A 47 -3.01 4.72 9.71
C GLY A 47 -3.26 5.89 10.65
N LEU A 48 -2.61 5.82 11.81
CA LEU A 48 -2.68 6.84 12.85
C LEU A 48 -1.36 7.63 12.89
N ALA A 49 -1.46 8.92 12.62
CA ALA A 49 -0.41 9.91 12.80
C ALA A 49 -0.63 10.68 14.10
N ASN A 50 0.45 10.93 14.86
CA ASN A 50 0.38 11.86 15.99
C ASN A 50 0.40 13.33 15.52
N SER A 51 0.18 14.27 16.43
CA SER A 51 0.09 15.70 16.09
C SER A 51 1.39 16.23 15.48
N LEU A 52 2.55 15.74 15.94
CA LEU A 52 3.84 16.12 15.37
C LEU A 52 3.99 15.64 13.92
N ALA A 53 3.61 14.38 13.61
CA ALA A 53 3.64 13.86 12.25
C ALA A 53 2.70 14.63 11.32
N MET A 54 1.47 14.94 11.76
CA MET A 54 0.53 15.76 10.98
C MET A 54 1.08 17.16 10.71
N LYS A 55 1.71 17.79 11.70
CA LYS A 55 2.34 19.11 11.55
C LYS A 55 3.47 19.09 10.52
N ILE A 56 4.32 18.07 10.54
CA ILE A 56 5.40 17.90 9.55
C ILE A 56 4.82 17.68 8.15
N ALA A 57 3.73 16.91 8.04
CA ALA A 57 3.01 16.66 6.79
C ALA A 57 2.20 17.88 6.30
N GLY A 58 2.08 18.95 7.11
CA GLY A 58 1.28 20.13 6.78
C GLY A 58 -0.23 19.88 6.80
N ILE A 59 -0.69 18.87 7.55
CA ILE A 59 -2.11 18.52 7.67
C ILE A 59 -2.75 19.37 8.77
N ASP A 60 -3.80 20.09 8.39
CA ASP A 60 -4.61 20.93 9.27
C ASP A 60 -6.12 20.85 8.90
N LYS A 61 -6.95 21.60 9.63
CA LYS A 61 -8.40 21.66 9.39
C LYS A 61 -8.83 22.17 8.00
N ASN A 62 -7.93 22.84 7.27
CA ASN A 62 -8.19 23.38 5.93
C ASN A 62 -7.66 22.46 4.83
N THR A 63 -6.91 21.42 5.19
CA THR A 63 -6.39 20.43 4.25
C THR A 63 -7.56 19.66 3.66
N ASN A 64 -7.67 19.61 2.33
CA ASN A 64 -8.72 18.85 1.65
C ASN A 64 -8.39 17.36 1.63
N ASP A 65 -9.43 16.54 1.56
CA ASP A 65 -9.28 15.12 1.30
C ASP A 65 -8.78 14.89 -0.14
N PRO A 66 -7.76 14.04 -0.36
CA PRO A 66 -7.34 13.68 -1.70
C PRO A 66 -8.38 12.75 -2.36
N VAL A 67 -8.36 12.68 -3.69
CA VAL A 67 -9.18 11.70 -4.43
C VAL A 67 -8.81 10.29 -3.95
N GLY A 68 -9.83 9.50 -3.58
CA GLY A 68 -9.64 8.14 -3.07
C GLY A 68 -9.05 8.08 -1.65
N GLY A 69 -9.17 9.12 -0.85
CA GLY A 69 -8.68 9.11 0.53
C GLY A 69 -9.46 10.05 1.44
N THR A 70 -9.40 9.79 2.74
CA THR A 70 -10.13 10.58 3.75
C THR A 70 -9.22 10.91 4.92
N ILE A 71 -9.23 12.17 5.34
CA ILE A 71 -8.66 12.60 6.63
C ILE A 71 -9.81 12.59 7.64
N VAL A 72 -9.78 11.70 8.63
CA VAL A 72 -10.87 11.62 9.61
C VAL A 72 -10.79 12.84 10.53
N ARG A 73 -11.90 13.56 10.66
CA ARG A 73 -11.99 14.82 11.43
C ARG A 73 -13.04 14.74 12.53
N THR A 74 -12.86 15.56 13.56
CA THR A 74 -13.90 15.81 14.57
C THR A 74 -15.04 16.65 13.99
N THR A 75 -16.09 16.88 14.78
CA THR A 75 -17.20 17.77 14.46
C THR A 75 -16.77 19.21 14.18
N GLU A 76 -15.65 19.65 14.77
CA GLU A 76 -15.04 20.97 14.59
C GLU A 76 -14.09 21.05 13.38
N ARG A 77 -14.00 19.96 12.59
CA ARG A 77 -13.09 19.77 11.45
C ARG A 77 -11.62 19.63 11.81
N GLU A 78 -11.28 19.38 13.07
CA GLU A 78 -9.88 19.13 13.44
C GLU A 78 -9.47 17.70 13.03
N PRO A 79 -8.32 17.50 12.36
CA PRO A 79 -7.81 16.18 12.02
C PRO A 79 -7.57 15.32 13.26
N THR A 80 -8.12 14.10 13.28
CA THR A 80 -8.00 13.17 14.42
C THR A 80 -6.66 12.44 14.47
N GLY A 81 -5.86 12.51 13.41
CA GLY A 81 -4.67 11.66 13.21
C GLY A 81 -4.91 10.48 12.29
N LEU A 82 -6.16 10.09 12.03
CA LEU A 82 -6.44 8.96 11.14
C LEU A 82 -6.51 9.39 9.69
N LEU A 83 -5.76 8.70 8.86
CA LEU A 83 -5.71 8.87 7.41
C LEU A 83 -6.07 7.56 6.74
N VAL A 84 -7.00 7.61 5.79
CA VAL A 84 -7.54 6.44 5.08
C VAL A 84 -7.11 6.49 3.60
N ASP A 85 -6.66 5.35 3.10
CA ASP A 85 -6.23 5.12 1.71
C ASP A 85 -5.31 6.23 1.16
N ALA A 86 -5.72 6.95 0.10
CA ALA A 86 -4.85 7.92 -0.55
C ALA A 86 -4.42 9.08 0.37
N ALA A 87 -5.14 9.33 1.48
CA ALA A 87 -4.75 10.32 2.48
C ALA A 87 -3.47 9.93 3.24
N MET A 88 -3.17 8.63 3.36
CA MET A 88 -1.94 8.13 4.01
C MET A 88 -0.69 8.66 3.30
N LYS A 89 -0.77 8.94 1.99
CA LYS A 89 0.31 9.55 1.19
C LYS A 89 0.82 10.87 1.79
N LEU A 90 -0.07 11.68 2.37
CA LEU A 90 0.30 12.98 2.94
C LEU A 90 1.39 12.82 4.00
N VAL A 91 1.31 11.77 4.81
CA VAL A 91 2.33 11.44 5.81
C VAL A 91 3.49 10.67 5.18
N PHE A 92 3.24 9.71 4.29
CA PHE A 92 4.32 8.93 3.65
C PHE A 92 5.35 9.80 2.93
N ASN A 93 4.93 10.91 2.31
CA ASN A 93 5.83 11.85 1.65
C ASN A 93 6.85 12.54 2.58
N VAL A 94 6.58 12.57 3.89
CA VAL A 94 7.47 13.19 4.89
C VAL A 94 8.18 12.17 5.79
N ILE A 95 7.86 10.87 5.63
CA ILE A 95 8.61 9.79 6.27
C ILE A 95 9.93 9.61 5.49
N PRO A 96 11.09 9.56 6.17
CA PRO A 96 12.36 9.25 5.53
C PRO A 96 12.32 7.94 4.77
N GLU A 97 12.87 7.95 3.55
CA GLU A 97 12.99 6.75 2.73
C GLU A 97 13.77 5.65 3.45
N VAL A 98 13.33 4.42 3.27
CA VAL A 98 14.03 3.24 3.80
C VAL A 98 15.30 3.03 2.97
N SER A 99 16.44 2.85 3.63
CA SER A 99 17.70 2.66 2.92
C SER A 99 17.68 1.38 2.08
N VAL A 100 18.40 1.38 0.95
CA VAL A 100 18.50 0.20 0.07
C VAL A 100 19.00 -1.03 0.85
N ASN A 101 19.93 -0.85 1.78
CA ASN A 101 20.44 -1.95 2.61
C ASN A 101 19.35 -2.53 3.51
N ASP A 102 18.50 -1.69 4.09
CA ASP A 102 17.37 -2.17 4.90
C ASP A 102 16.35 -2.93 4.03
N ARG A 103 16.07 -2.46 2.80
CA ARG A 103 15.19 -3.18 1.86
C ARG A 103 15.77 -4.56 1.48
N ARG A 104 17.08 -4.64 1.27
CA ARG A 104 17.80 -5.90 1.01
C ARG A 104 17.72 -6.85 2.20
N GLU A 105 17.98 -6.37 3.41
CA GLU A 105 17.86 -7.19 4.63
C GLU A 105 16.41 -7.62 4.89
N ALA A 106 15.43 -6.80 4.53
CA ALA A 106 14.02 -7.15 4.59
C ALA A 106 13.70 -8.34 3.67
N LEU A 107 14.17 -8.33 2.41
CA LEU A 107 14.02 -9.49 1.50
C LEU A 107 14.60 -10.77 2.12
N LEU A 108 15.82 -10.71 2.65
CA LEU A 108 16.48 -11.88 3.23
C LEU A 108 15.74 -12.39 4.47
N THR A 109 15.26 -11.47 5.30
CA THR A 109 14.51 -11.80 6.53
C THR A 109 13.15 -12.41 6.20
N ALA A 110 12.39 -11.81 5.27
CA ALA A 110 11.12 -12.33 4.80
C ALA A 110 11.29 -13.70 4.14
N SER A 111 12.34 -13.88 3.33
CA SER A 111 12.62 -15.16 2.68
C SER A 111 12.94 -16.28 3.68
N ARG A 112 13.74 -15.99 4.72
CA ARG A 112 13.98 -16.94 5.82
C ARG A 112 12.68 -17.30 6.53
N HIS A 113 11.84 -16.31 6.82
CA HIS A 113 10.56 -16.55 7.48
C HIS A 113 9.62 -17.42 6.62
N ALA A 114 9.51 -17.13 5.33
CA ALA A 114 8.74 -17.92 4.38
C ALA A 114 9.20 -19.38 4.36
N LEU A 115 10.52 -19.62 4.28
CA LEU A 115 11.09 -20.96 4.29
C LEU A 115 10.85 -21.71 5.60
N MET A 116 10.91 -21.03 6.76
CA MET A 116 10.54 -21.62 8.04
C MET A 116 9.08 -22.12 8.07
N ARG A 117 8.23 -21.61 7.19
CA ARG A 117 6.84 -22.02 7.01
C ARG A 117 6.63 -22.97 5.80
N GLY A 118 7.69 -23.39 5.13
CA GLY A 118 7.62 -24.24 3.93
C GLY A 118 7.22 -23.50 2.65
N VAL A 119 7.11 -22.18 2.68
CA VAL A 119 6.80 -21.35 1.51
C VAL A 119 8.07 -21.14 0.69
N THR A 120 8.07 -21.60 -0.55
CA THR A 120 9.25 -21.58 -1.44
C THR A 120 9.08 -20.71 -2.69
N THR A 121 7.86 -20.24 -2.95
CA THR A 121 7.51 -19.30 -4.02
C THR A 121 6.53 -18.28 -3.46
N VAL A 122 6.69 -17.00 -3.79
CA VAL A 122 5.74 -15.93 -3.47
C VAL A 122 5.36 -15.15 -4.72
N VAL A 123 4.14 -14.61 -4.73
CA VAL A 123 3.75 -13.55 -5.64
C VAL A 123 3.95 -12.24 -4.89
N ASP A 124 4.86 -11.41 -5.36
CA ASP A 124 5.07 -10.07 -4.80
C ASP A 124 4.30 -9.07 -5.67
N VAL A 125 3.39 -8.34 -5.04
CA VAL A 125 2.53 -7.34 -5.68
C VAL A 125 3.10 -5.92 -5.66
N GLY A 126 4.37 -5.79 -5.25
CA GLY A 126 5.13 -4.57 -5.27
C GLY A 126 4.86 -3.66 -4.07
N SER A 127 5.84 -2.80 -3.77
CA SER A 127 5.70 -1.67 -2.85
C SER A 127 4.87 -0.57 -3.52
N TYR A 128 3.56 -0.80 -3.64
CA TYR A 128 2.63 0.12 -4.31
C TYR A 128 1.43 0.42 -3.41
N VAL A 129 1.31 1.67 -3.00
CA VAL A 129 0.13 2.20 -2.31
C VAL A 129 -0.57 3.19 -3.25
N PRO A 130 -1.90 3.16 -3.36
CA PRO A 130 -2.66 4.14 -4.13
C PRO A 130 -2.24 5.58 -3.79
N GLY A 131 -1.91 6.35 -4.83
CA GLY A 131 -1.43 7.71 -4.69
C GLY A 131 0.08 7.87 -4.50
N THR A 132 0.86 6.84 -4.13
CA THR A 132 2.33 6.97 -4.05
C THR A 132 3.01 6.80 -5.41
N SER A 133 4.30 7.14 -5.50
CA SER A 133 5.11 6.94 -6.72
C SER A 133 5.16 5.45 -7.10
N GLU A 134 5.04 5.14 -8.40
CA GLU A 134 5.23 3.78 -8.90
C GLU A 134 6.70 3.34 -8.93
N GLU A 135 7.63 4.30 -8.87
CA GLU A 135 9.07 4.04 -9.07
C GLU A 135 9.67 3.18 -7.96
N GLN A 136 9.11 3.22 -6.75
CA GLN A 136 9.62 2.42 -5.63
C GLN A 136 9.61 0.91 -5.96
N THR A 137 8.57 0.41 -6.64
CA THR A 137 8.53 -1.01 -7.06
C THR A 137 9.62 -1.33 -8.10
N TRP A 138 9.93 -0.38 -8.98
CA TRP A 138 10.99 -0.52 -9.98
C TRP A 138 12.39 -0.47 -9.36
N GLN A 139 12.59 0.37 -8.35
CA GLN A 139 13.81 0.39 -7.55
C GLN A 139 13.97 -0.90 -6.74
N ASP A 140 12.89 -1.48 -6.20
CA ASP A 140 12.97 -2.77 -5.52
C ASP A 140 13.36 -3.89 -6.49
N PHE A 141 12.85 -3.84 -7.72
CA PHE A 141 13.28 -4.76 -8.78
C PHE A 141 14.81 -4.69 -9.02
N SER A 142 15.37 -3.50 -9.27
CA SER A 142 16.81 -3.36 -9.55
C SER A 142 17.68 -3.55 -8.30
N ASP A 143 17.36 -2.84 -7.22
CA ASP A 143 18.26 -2.68 -6.08
C ASP A 143 18.19 -3.85 -5.12
N VAL A 144 17.09 -4.59 -5.11
CA VAL A 144 16.83 -5.68 -4.17
C VAL A 144 16.80 -7.02 -4.89
N TYR A 145 15.92 -7.21 -5.88
CA TYR A 145 15.75 -8.51 -6.54
C TYR A 145 16.92 -8.86 -7.46
N GLU A 146 17.31 -7.98 -8.38
CA GLU A 146 18.46 -8.24 -9.26
C GLU A 146 19.78 -8.29 -8.50
N TRP A 147 19.94 -7.45 -7.47
CA TRP A 147 21.06 -7.55 -6.55
C TRP A 147 21.10 -8.92 -5.86
N ALA A 148 19.99 -9.37 -5.27
CA ALA A 148 19.96 -10.64 -4.56
C ALA A 148 20.24 -11.81 -5.51
N HIS A 149 19.75 -11.75 -6.75
CA HIS A 149 20.06 -12.75 -7.76
C HIS A 149 21.54 -12.76 -8.15
N SER A 150 22.12 -11.61 -8.50
CA SER A 150 23.53 -11.49 -8.92
C SER A 150 24.51 -11.88 -7.82
N MET A 151 24.16 -11.63 -6.55
CA MET A 151 24.97 -12.00 -5.38
C MET A 151 24.73 -13.44 -4.90
N GLY A 152 23.88 -14.22 -5.57
CA GLY A 152 23.54 -15.59 -5.14
C GLY A 152 22.82 -15.66 -3.79
N LYS A 153 22.06 -14.61 -3.44
CA LYS A 153 21.34 -14.44 -2.16
C LYS A 153 19.85 -14.76 -2.24
N MET A 154 19.32 -15.12 -3.42
CA MET A 154 17.94 -15.59 -3.54
C MET A 154 17.74 -16.88 -2.75
N MET A 155 16.71 -16.93 -1.92
CA MET A 155 16.36 -18.10 -1.09
C MET A 155 15.00 -18.71 -1.48
N ILE A 156 14.11 -17.91 -2.06
CA ILE A 156 12.78 -18.29 -2.54
C ILE A 156 12.59 -17.78 -3.96
N ARG A 157 11.63 -18.36 -4.69
CA ARG A 157 11.21 -17.85 -6.00
C ARG A 157 10.22 -16.71 -5.85
N VAL A 158 10.29 -15.74 -6.74
CA VAL A 158 9.39 -14.58 -6.75
C VAL A 158 8.75 -14.43 -8.12
N CYS A 159 7.44 -14.25 -8.12
CA CYS A 159 6.67 -13.78 -9.26
C CYS A 159 6.29 -12.33 -9.00
N LEU A 160 6.89 -11.40 -9.74
CA LEU A 160 6.79 -9.96 -9.50
C LEU A 160 5.66 -9.36 -10.31
N PHE A 161 4.86 -8.53 -9.65
CA PHE A 161 3.86 -7.66 -10.25
C PHE A 161 4.25 -6.21 -10.02
N PHE A 162 3.96 -5.37 -11.02
CA PHE A 162 4.33 -3.96 -11.01
C PHE A 162 3.07 -3.08 -11.01
N PRO A 163 3.17 -1.80 -10.63
CA PRO A 163 2.03 -0.88 -10.71
C PRO A 163 1.45 -0.83 -12.13
N MET A 164 0.13 -1.01 -12.25
CA MET A 164 -0.56 -1.05 -13.55
C MET A 164 -0.33 0.16 -14.45
N PRO A 165 -0.20 1.41 -13.97
CA PRO A 165 0.16 2.54 -14.83
C PRO A 165 1.49 2.35 -15.60
N THR A 166 2.37 1.47 -15.11
CA THR A 166 3.67 1.17 -15.71
C THR A 166 3.68 -0.06 -16.63
N TRP A 167 2.50 -0.58 -17.02
CA TRP A 167 2.37 -1.76 -17.88
C TRP A 167 3.25 -1.73 -19.15
N PRO A 168 3.47 -0.60 -19.86
CA PRO A 168 4.33 -0.61 -21.04
C PRO A 168 5.77 -0.99 -20.70
N ARG A 169 6.29 -0.48 -19.57
CA ARG A 169 7.65 -0.78 -19.08
C ARG A 169 7.80 -2.26 -18.70
N VAL A 170 6.74 -2.88 -18.18
CA VAL A 170 6.73 -4.33 -17.89
C VAL A 170 6.74 -5.14 -19.18
N SER A 171 5.92 -4.74 -20.16
CA SER A 171 5.87 -5.37 -21.48
C SER A 171 7.22 -5.30 -22.19
N ASP A 172 7.85 -4.12 -22.22
CA ASP A 172 9.16 -3.90 -22.83
C ASP A 172 10.23 -4.76 -22.15
N LEU A 173 10.24 -4.80 -20.80
CA LEU A 173 11.18 -5.63 -20.04
C LEU A 173 11.03 -7.12 -20.36
N ILE A 174 9.79 -7.61 -20.48
CA ILE A 174 9.51 -9.01 -20.83
C ILE A 174 9.91 -9.30 -22.28
N HIS A 175 9.68 -8.36 -23.21
CA HIS A 175 10.09 -8.52 -24.60
C HIS A 175 11.62 -8.57 -24.74
N GLU A 176 12.34 -7.74 -23.97
CA GLU A 176 13.79 -7.69 -23.99
C GLU A 176 14.45 -8.92 -23.34
N ARG A 177 13.95 -9.33 -22.16
CA ARG A 177 14.66 -10.29 -21.29
C ARG A 177 13.93 -11.61 -21.07
N GLY A 178 12.71 -11.73 -21.58
CA GLY A 178 11.81 -12.85 -21.32
C GLY A 178 11.12 -12.75 -19.95
N ARG A 179 10.06 -13.54 -19.77
CA ARG A 179 9.28 -13.57 -18.51
C ARG A 179 10.05 -14.17 -17.35
N SER A 180 10.82 -15.22 -17.60
CA SER A 180 11.63 -15.90 -16.59
C SER A 180 13.07 -15.39 -16.70
N LEU A 181 13.41 -14.38 -15.89
CA LEU A 181 14.75 -13.81 -15.87
C LEU A 181 15.78 -14.81 -15.33
N SER A 182 15.35 -15.72 -14.45
CA SER A 182 16.13 -16.84 -13.96
C SER A 182 15.22 -17.92 -13.37
N GLY A 183 15.80 -18.98 -12.79
CA GLY A 183 15.05 -19.94 -11.98
C GLY A 183 14.48 -19.36 -10.66
N TRP A 184 14.80 -18.10 -10.33
CA TRP A 184 14.39 -17.42 -9.10
C TRP A 184 13.39 -16.28 -9.32
N ILE A 185 13.50 -15.56 -10.44
CA ILE A 185 12.70 -14.35 -10.71
C ILE A 185 11.85 -14.55 -11.96
N HIS A 186 10.54 -14.38 -11.80
CA HIS A 186 9.56 -14.37 -12.86
C HIS A 186 8.82 -13.03 -12.89
N LEU A 187 8.60 -12.48 -14.09
CA LEU A 187 7.82 -11.26 -14.32
C LEU A 187 6.38 -11.67 -14.64
N GLY A 188 5.47 -11.48 -13.68
CA GLY A 188 4.08 -11.93 -13.76
C GLY A 188 3.22 -10.97 -14.57
N GLY A 189 3.10 -9.74 -14.10
CA GLY A 189 2.27 -8.72 -14.75
C GLY A 189 2.10 -7.47 -13.90
N VAL A 190 0.85 -7.00 -13.79
CA VAL A 190 0.53 -5.71 -13.20
C VAL A 190 -0.53 -5.77 -12.11
N LYS A 191 -0.42 -4.86 -11.13
CA LYS A 191 -1.30 -4.73 -9.97
C LYS A 191 -1.98 -3.36 -9.96
N ALA A 192 -3.29 -3.35 -9.72
CA ALA A 192 -4.10 -2.16 -9.48
C ALA A 192 -4.87 -2.27 -8.16
N PHE A 193 -5.33 -1.14 -7.63
CA PHE A 193 -6.29 -1.08 -6.52
C PHE A 193 -7.53 -0.36 -7.04
N LEU A 194 -8.70 -0.92 -6.76
CA LEU A 194 -9.98 -0.32 -7.11
C LEU A 194 -10.63 0.38 -5.92
N ASP A 195 -10.66 -0.31 -4.77
CA ASP A 195 -11.24 0.18 -3.52
C ASP A 195 -10.34 -0.15 -2.33
N GLY A 196 -10.79 0.26 -1.13
CA GLY A 196 -10.11 0.02 0.12
C GLY A 196 -10.59 -1.24 0.85
N SER A 197 -10.83 -1.14 2.15
CA SER A 197 -11.22 -2.30 2.97
C SER A 197 -12.44 -2.05 3.85
N LEU A 198 -13.08 -3.14 4.28
CA LEU A 198 -14.23 -3.10 5.19
C LEU A 198 -13.86 -2.52 6.55
N GLY A 199 -12.69 -2.89 7.09
CA GLY A 199 -12.26 -2.43 8.40
C GLY A 199 -12.22 -0.91 8.45
N SER A 200 -11.60 -0.30 7.43
CA SER A 200 -11.43 1.15 7.31
C SER A 200 -12.62 1.86 6.65
N SER A 201 -13.76 1.17 6.47
CA SER A 201 -14.96 1.68 5.80
C SER A 201 -14.69 2.32 4.44
N SER A 202 -13.72 1.77 3.70
CA SER A 202 -13.26 2.34 2.43
C SER A 202 -13.42 1.40 1.23
N ALA A 203 -13.89 0.18 1.45
CA ALA A 203 -14.33 -0.69 0.36
C ALA A 203 -15.58 -0.11 -0.32
N TRP A 204 -15.69 -0.24 -1.64
CA TRP A 204 -16.65 0.55 -2.43
C TRP A 204 -17.90 -0.25 -2.79
N PHE A 205 -19.06 0.15 -2.25
CA PHE A 205 -20.34 -0.55 -2.36
C PHE A 205 -21.37 0.14 -3.26
N TYR A 206 -22.37 -0.62 -3.70
CA TYR A 206 -23.58 -0.09 -4.37
C TYR A 206 -24.59 0.54 -3.40
N GLU A 207 -24.67 -0.01 -2.19
CA GLU A 207 -25.53 0.47 -1.11
C GLU A 207 -24.63 1.09 -0.02
N PRO A 208 -25.13 2.08 0.74
CA PRO A 208 -24.30 2.70 1.76
C PRO A 208 -24.00 1.72 2.90
N TYR A 209 -22.91 1.98 3.63
CA TYR A 209 -22.59 1.26 4.86
C TYR A 209 -23.75 1.39 5.86
N GLU A 210 -24.12 0.28 6.53
CA GLU A 210 -25.26 0.25 7.46
C GLU A 210 -25.11 1.23 8.63
N ASP A 211 -23.89 1.37 9.12
CA ASP A 211 -23.51 2.23 10.24
C ASP A 211 -23.24 3.68 9.84
N VAL A 212 -23.02 3.94 8.54
CA VAL A 212 -22.73 5.28 8.00
C VAL A 212 -23.61 5.60 6.78
N PRO A 213 -24.85 6.09 7.00
CA PRO A 213 -25.76 6.41 5.91
C PRO A 213 -25.18 7.41 4.91
N GLY A 214 -25.23 7.05 3.62
CA GLY A 214 -24.75 7.89 2.53
C GLY A 214 -23.25 7.76 2.24
N ASP A 215 -22.51 6.99 3.03
CA ASP A 215 -21.14 6.59 2.72
C ASP A 215 -21.15 5.27 1.95
N TYR A 216 -20.49 5.24 0.81
CA TYR A 216 -20.39 4.07 -0.07
C TYR A 216 -18.95 3.55 -0.14
N GLY A 217 -18.02 4.13 0.63
CA GLY A 217 -16.59 3.87 0.57
C GLY A 217 -15.86 4.69 -0.50
N LEU A 218 -14.63 4.29 -0.81
CA LEU A 218 -13.71 5.06 -1.64
C LEU A 218 -13.42 4.37 -2.96
N GLN A 219 -13.70 5.07 -4.06
CA GLN A 219 -13.20 4.71 -5.38
C GLN A 219 -11.77 5.23 -5.53
N LEU A 220 -10.79 4.32 -5.58
CA LEU A 220 -9.37 4.65 -5.68
C LEU A 220 -8.92 4.89 -7.13
N LEU A 221 -9.60 4.24 -8.08
CA LEU A 221 -9.29 4.34 -9.49
C LEU A 221 -10.57 4.51 -10.31
N ASP A 222 -10.50 5.39 -11.31
CA ASP A 222 -11.57 5.56 -12.28
C ASP A 222 -11.81 4.27 -13.08
N MET A 223 -13.08 3.94 -13.33
CA MET A 223 -13.47 2.67 -13.95
C MET A 223 -13.06 2.59 -15.43
N ASP A 224 -13.13 3.70 -16.17
CA ASP A 224 -12.71 3.73 -17.57
C ASP A 224 -11.19 3.61 -17.68
N VAL A 225 -10.47 4.24 -16.73
CA VAL A 225 -9.01 4.08 -16.61
C VAL A 225 -8.64 2.63 -16.31
N LEU A 226 -9.33 1.99 -15.35
CA LEU A 226 -9.10 0.59 -15.01
C LEU A 226 -9.37 -0.34 -16.19
N LEU A 227 -10.51 -0.17 -16.87
CA LEU A 227 -10.89 -0.98 -18.03
C LEU A 227 -9.85 -0.85 -19.15
N ASN A 228 -9.49 0.38 -19.51
CA ASN A 228 -8.53 0.61 -20.58
C ASN A 228 -7.15 0.03 -20.24
N ALA A 229 -6.65 0.27 -19.03
CA ALA A 229 -5.36 -0.26 -18.60
C ALA A 229 -5.36 -1.81 -18.51
N THR A 230 -6.48 -2.41 -18.10
CA THR A 230 -6.66 -3.87 -18.08
C THR A 230 -6.58 -4.44 -19.51
N LEU A 231 -7.32 -3.86 -20.46
CA LEU A 231 -7.33 -4.29 -21.85
C LEU A 231 -5.94 -4.16 -22.50
N GLU A 232 -5.24 -3.05 -22.27
CA GLU A 232 -3.90 -2.86 -22.84
C GLU A 232 -2.85 -3.79 -22.20
N SER A 233 -2.98 -4.06 -20.90
CA SER A 233 -2.12 -5.03 -20.20
C SER A 233 -2.36 -6.46 -20.70
N ASP A 234 -3.62 -6.86 -20.86
CA ASP A 234 -3.99 -8.18 -21.38
C ASP A 234 -3.55 -8.39 -22.84
N LYS A 235 -3.74 -7.39 -23.72
CA LYS A 235 -3.21 -7.40 -25.09
C LYS A 235 -1.69 -7.56 -25.13
N SER A 236 -0.99 -7.04 -24.12
CA SER A 236 0.46 -7.20 -23.94
C SER A 236 0.84 -8.54 -23.29
N GLY A 237 -0.14 -9.40 -23.04
CA GLY A 237 -0.02 -10.71 -22.40
C GLY A 237 0.19 -10.66 -20.89
N LEU A 238 0.13 -9.49 -20.25
CA LEU A 238 0.41 -9.34 -18.82
C LEU A 238 -0.76 -9.85 -17.98
N GLN A 239 -0.47 -10.59 -16.91
CA GLN A 239 -1.51 -10.93 -15.94
C GLN A 239 -1.92 -9.67 -15.15
N VAL A 240 -3.22 -9.41 -15.05
CA VAL A 240 -3.76 -8.27 -14.30
C VAL A 240 -4.28 -8.74 -12.95
N HIS A 241 -3.75 -8.16 -11.87
CA HIS A 241 -4.26 -8.32 -10.51
C HIS A 241 -4.94 -7.03 -10.08
N VAL A 242 -6.20 -7.09 -9.71
CA VAL A 242 -6.92 -5.94 -9.16
C VAL A 242 -7.29 -6.27 -7.73
N PHE A 243 -6.81 -5.47 -6.78
CA PHE A 243 -7.33 -5.52 -5.43
C PHE A 243 -8.68 -4.83 -5.42
N HIS A 244 -9.71 -5.61 -5.09
CA HIS A 244 -11.02 -5.10 -4.75
C HIS A 244 -11.58 -5.96 -3.61
N LEU A 245 -12.34 -5.36 -2.69
CA LEU A 245 -12.95 -6.11 -1.60
C LEU A 245 -14.45 -6.37 -1.81
N CYS A 246 -15.15 -5.45 -2.47
CA CYS A 246 -16.60 -5.55 -2.65
C CYS A 246 -17.03 -6.16 -3.99
N THR A 247 -18.25 -6.71 -3.99
CA THR A 247 -18.88 -7.49 -5.07
C THR A 247 -19.29 -6.69 -6.31
N CYS A 248 -19.01 -5.39 -6.37
CA CYS A 248 -19.40 -4.53 -7.49
C CYS A 248 -18.88 -5.02 -8.86
N LEU A 249 -17.91 -5.93 -8.90
CA LEU A 249 -17.24 -6.34 -10.13
C LEU A 249 -17.18 -7.83 -10.48
N ILE A 250 -17.86 -8.74 -9.76
CA ILE A 250 -17.88 -10.16 -10.21
C ILE A 250 -18.39 -10.28 -11.66
N MET A 251 -19.12 -9.29 -12.17
CA MET A 251 -19.61 -9.23 -13.54
C MET A 251 -18.61 -8.72 -14.60
N PHE A 252 -17.50 -8.07 -14.23
CA PHE A 252 -16.53 -7.49 -15.18
C PHE A 252 -15.16 -8.19 -15.23
N THR A 253 -14.84 -9.04 -14.25
CA THR A 253 -13.56 -9.76 -14.20
C THR A 253 -13.57 -11.12 -14.94
N ILE A 254 -14.67 -11.48 -15.63
CA ILE A 254 -14.83 -12.77 -16.35
C ILE A 254 -15.21 -12.56 -17.82
N ILE A 255 -14.68 -11.53 -18.50
CA ILE A 255 -14.85 -11.38 -19.95
C ILE A 255 -13.48 -11.42 -20.62
#